data_AF-A0A7C6NFW3-F1
#
_entry.id   AF-A0A7C6NFW3-F1
#
_cell.length_a   1.000
_cell.length_b   1.000
_cell.length_c   1.000
_cell.angle_alpha   90.00
_cell.angle_beta   90.00
_cell.angle_gamma   90.00
#
_symmetry.space_group_name_H-M   'P 1'
#
loop_
_entity.id
_entity.type
_entity.pdbx_description
1 polymer ?
#
loop_
_entity_poly.entity_id
_entity_poly.type
_entity_poly.pdbx_seq_one_letter_code
_entity_poly.pdbx_strand_id
1 'polypeptide(L)'
;RVTGTLDDFEKVLREVIEEGIEQDQLDAAIIATISSELRPISPQSRAFLAFRRALYHISDEYRSERRKTVLETTVEDLKEGASQILASLNTFKGVAIIGGEKVLKGVEGEVIPLL
;
A
#
# COMPACT_ATOMS: atom_id res chain seq x y z
N ARG A 1 -11.39 1.29 -19.67
CA ARG A 1 -10.09 1.98 -19.73
C ARG A 1 -9.17 1.27 -18.76
N VAL A 2 -8.34 0.33 -19.23
CA VAL A 2 -7.40 -0.42 -18.38
C VAL A 2 -6.05 0.27 -18.38
N THR A 3 -5.50 0.52 -19.58
CA THR A 3 -4.23 1.24 -19.77
C THR A 3 -4.20 2.55 -19.00
N GLY A 4 -5.24 3.38 -19.16
CA GLY A 4 -5.30 4.65 -18.46
C GLY A 4 -5.33 4.52 -16.92
N THR A 5 -5.86 3.44 -16.33
CA THR A 5 -5.77 3.23 -14.87
C THR A 5 -4.36 2.86 -14.44
N LEU A 6 -3.63 2.10 -15.26
CA LEU A 6 -2.23 1.78 -15.00
C LEU A 6 -1.35 3.03 -15.10
N ASP A 7 -1.64 3.89 -16.09
CA ASP A 7 -0.97 5.19 -16.25
C ASP A 7 -1.25 6.10 -15.05
N ASP A 8 -2.50 6.10 -14.55
CA ASP A 8 -2.89 6.90 -13.38
C ASP A 8 -2.09 6.49 -12.12
N PHE A 9 -1.72 5.21 -11.95
CA PHE A 9 -0.87 4.78 -10.82
C PHE A 9 0.54 5.39 -10.87
N GLU A 10 1.16 5.42 -12.05
CA GLU A 10 2.48 6.03 -12.22
C GLU A 10 2.40 7.55 -12.10
N LYS A 11 1.32 8.15 -12.60
CA LYS A 11 1.07 9.59 -12.53
C LYS A 11 1.00 10.09 -11.09
N VAL A 12 0.21 9.42 -10.24
CA VAL A 12 0.07 9.81 -8.83
C VAL A 12 1.41 9.73 -8.09
N LEU A 13 2.24 8.73 -8.37
CA LEU A 13 3.58 8.64 -7.78
C LEU A 13 4.45 9.84 -8.18
N ARG A 14 4.41 10.25 -9.45
CA ARG A 14 5.16 11.43 -9.93
C ARG A 14 4.67 12.73 -9.29
N GLU A 15 3.35 12.90 -9.18
CA GLU A 15 2.75 14.05 -8.51
C GLU A 15 3.22 14.16 -7.04
N VAL A 16 3.20 13.03 -6.30
CA VAL A 16 3.70 13.00 -4.92
C VAL A 16 5.20 13.36 -4.85
N ILE A 17 6.02 12.87 -5.78
CA ILE A 17 7.46 13.18 -5.80
C ILE A 17 7.70 14.67 -6.05
N GLU A 18 7.02 15.24 -7.05
CA GLU A 18 7.22 16.63 -7.49
C GLU A 18 6.62 17.61 -6.49
N GLU A 19 5.33 17.46 -6.19
CA GLU A 19 4.53 18.43 -5.45
C GLU A 19 4.50 18.10 -3.96
N GLY A 20 4.52 16.81 -3.59
CA GLY A 20 4.34 16.35 -2.22
C GLY A 20 2.89 16.07 -1.89
N ILE A 21 2.57 15.99 -0.61
CA ILE A 21 1.19 15.95 -0.12
C ILE A 21 1.00 17.05 0.92
N GLU A 22 -0.23 17.53 1.04
CA GLU A 22 -0.59 18.50 2.06
C GLU A 22 -0.45 17.91 3.46
N GLN A 23 0.05 18.71 4.42
CA GLN A 23 0.30 18.24 5.79
C GLN A 23 -0.96 17.66 6.45
N ASP A 24 -2.13 18.28 6.25
CA ASP A 24 -3.39 17.78 6.81
C ASP A 24 -3.77 16.38 6.27
N GLN A 25 -3.38 16.07 5.02
CA GLN A 25 -3.59 14.75 4.43
C GLN A 25 -2.64 13.70 5.02
N LEU A 26 -1.37 14.10 5.24
CA LEU A 26 -0.39 13.26 5.93
C LEU A 26 -0.88 12.92 7.35
N ASP A 27 -1.27 13.94 8.11
CA ASP A 27 -1.74 13.77 9.49
C ASP A 27 -2.98 12.86 9.55
N ALA A 28 -3.94 13.04 8.64
CA ALA A 28 -5.11 12.18 8.53
C ALA A 28 -4.73 10.72 8.20
N ALA A 29 -3.76 10.50 7.31
CA ALA A 29 -3.28 9.18 6.95
C ALA A 29 -2.56 8.48 8.13
N ILE A 30 -1.74 9.22 8.89
CA ILE A 30 -1.09 8.73 10.12
C ILE A 30 -2.14 8.31 11.13
N ILE A 31 -3.13 9.17 11.41
CA ILE A 31 -4.23 8.88 12.34
C ILE A 31 -4.99 7.63 11.92
N ALA A 32 -5.37 7.52 10.64
CA ALA A 32 -6.10 6.37 10.12
C ALA A 32 -5.30 5.07 10.29
N THR A 33 -4.00 5.12 9.99
CA THR A 33 -3.09 3.97 10.12
C THR A 33 -3.00 3.51 11.56
N ILE A 34 -2.70 4.41 12.50
CA ILE A 34 -2.58 4.06 13.93
C ILE A 34 -3.92 3.60 14.52
N SER A 35 -5.03 4.23 14.14
CA SER A 35 -6.36 3.87 14.61
C SER A 35 -6.75 2.45 14.22
N SER A 36 -6.30 1.96 13.05
CA SER A 36 -6.55 0.59 12.61
C SER A 36 -5.91 -0.46 13.53
N GLU A 37 -4.75 -0.13 14.12
CA GLU A 37 -4.03 -1.01 15.04
C GLU A 37 -4.62 -1.03 16.45
N LEU A 38 -5.20 0.10 16.88
CA LEU A 38 -5.74 0.31 18.23
C LEU A 38 -7.21 -0.07 18.34
N ARG A 39 -7.87 -0.39 17.22
CA ARG A 39 -9.28 -0.75 17.19
C ARG A 39 -9.57 -1.90 18.19
N PRO A 40 -10.64 -1.80 19.00
CA PRO A 40 -11.06 -2.89 19.85
C PRO A 40 -11.32 -4.17 19.05
N ILE A 41 -10.80 -5.31 19.54
CA ILE A 41 -11.01 -6.63 18.95
C ILE A 41 -11.50 -7.62 20.01
N SER A 42 -12.24 -8.63 19.57
CA SER A 42 -12.76 -9.69 20.43
C SER A 42 -11.64 -10.53 21.07
N PRO A 43 -11.91 -11.25 22.18
CA PRO A 43 -10.94 -12.15 22.80
C PRO A 43 -10.38 -13.20 21.81
N GLN A 44 -11.24 -13.77 20.96
CA GLN A 44 -10.83 -14.77 19.97
C GLN A 44 -9.88 -14.17 18.93
N SER A 45 -10.21 -13.00 18.38
CA SER A 45 -9.35 -12.30 17.43
C SER A 45 -8.02 -11.90 18.07
N ARG A 46 -8.02 -11.53 19.36
CA ARG A 46 -6.79 -11.22 20.11
C ARG A 46 -5.88 -12.43 20.24
N ALA A 47 -6.43 -13.61 20.56
CA ALA A 47 -5.66 -14.84 20.66
C ALA A 47 -5.02 -15.23 19.32
N PHE A 48 -5.78 -15.17 18.23
CA PHE A 48 -5.27 -15.49 16.89
C PHE A 48 -4.19 -14.51 16.43
N LEU A 49 -4.36 -13.22 16.75
CA LEU A 49 -3.37 -12.18 16.47
C LEU A 49 -2.07 -12.41 17.24
N ALA A 50 -2.16 -12.77 18.53
CA ALA A 50 -0.99 -13.14 19.34
C ALA A 50 -0.27 -14.36 18.79
N PHE A 51 -1.02 -15.40 18.37
CA PHE A 51 -0.45 -16.59 17.74
C PHE A 51 0.30 -16.26 16.44
N ARG A 52 -0.30 -15.48 15.53
CA ARG A 52 0.38 -15.05 14.29
C ARG A 52 1.65 -14.26 14.56
N ARG A 53 1.65 -13.38 15.57
CA ARG A 53 2.83 -12.61 15.96
C ARG A 53 3.95 -13.53 16.46
N ALA A 54 3.63 -14.49 17.31
CA ALA A 54 4.59 -15.48 17.77
C ALA A 54 5.16 -16.30 16.61
N LEU A 55 4.30 -16.74 15.67
CA LEU A 55 4.71 -17.52 14.49
C LEU A 55 5.66 -16.76 13.55
N TYR A 56 5.44 -15.46 13.37
CA TYR A 56 6.27 -14.61 12.52
C TYR A 56 7.37 -13.86 13.27
N HIS A 57 7.61 -14.18 14.54
CA HIS A 57 8.61 -13.51 15.39
C HIS A 57 8.44 -11.98 15.47
N ILE A 58 7.20 -11.51 15.50
CA ILE A 58 6.88 -10.09 15.64
C ILE A 58 6.88 -9.73 17.13
N SER A 59 7.95 -9.10 17.60
CA SER A 59 8.11 -8.68 18.99
C SER A 59 7.35 -7.40 19.32
N ASP A 60 7.18 -7.10 20.61
CA ASP A 60 6.56 -5.85 21.05
C ASP A 60 7.46 -4.64 20.79
N GLU A 61 8.78 -4.81 20.84
CA GLU A 61 9.77 -3.80 20.47
C GLU A 61 9.63 -3.43 18.99
N TYR A 62 9.60 -4.42 18.10
CA TYR A 62 9.38 -4.19 16.67
C TYR A 62 8.06 -3.45 16.39
N ARG A 63 7.00 -3.79 17.15
CA ARG A 63 5.70 -3.12 17.05
C ARG A 63 5.76 -1.68 17.54
N SER A 64 6.51 -1.42 18.60
CA SER A 64 6.71 -0.07 19.14
C SER A 64 7.51 0.80 18.17
N GLU A 65 8.61 0.27 17.64
CA GLU A 65 9.44 0.93 16.64
C GLU A 65 8.64 1.25 15.38
N ARG A 66 7.91 0.28 14.84
CA ARG A 66 7.06 0.51 13.66
C ARG A 66 6.00 1.60 13.91
N ARG A 67 5.38 1.61 15.09
CA ARG A 67 4.42 2.65 15.47
C ARG A 67 5.09 4.02 15.50
N LYS A 68 6.28 4.10 16.09
CA LYS A 68 7.08 5.33 16.17
C LYS A 68 7.42 5.83 14.76
N THR A 69 7.91 4.96 13.87
CA THR A 69 8.19 5.32 12.46
C THR A 69 6.97 5.89 11.75
N VAL A 70 5.78 5.30 11.93
CA VAL A 70 4.55 5.83 11.32
C VAL A 70 4.18 7.20 11.88
N LEU A 71 4.34 7.43 13.18
CA LEU A 71 4.03 8.71 13.83
C LEU A 71 5.02 9.82 13.45
N GLU A 72 6.26 9.46 13.13
CA GLU A 72 7.34 10.39 12.77
C GLU A 72 7.48 10.59 11.25
N THR A 73 6.60 9.98 10.45
CA THR A 73 6.63 10.07 8.98
C THR A 73 6.41 11.51 8.53
N THR A 74 7.26 11.97 7.62
CA THR A 74 7.23 13.31 7.01
C THR A 74 6.79 13.28 5.55
N VAL A 75 6.54 14.46 4.96
CA VAL A 75 6.25 14.59 3.53
C VAL A 75 7.45 14.12 2.69
N GLU A 76 8.67 14.42 3.13
CA GLU A 76 9.91 14.02 2.50
C GLU A 76 10.06 12.49 2.47
N ASP A 77 9.71 11.79 3.56
CA ASP A 77 9.71 10.32 3.59
C ASP A 77 8.75 9.73 2.56
N LEU A 78 7.59 10.38 2.33
CA LEU A 78 6.65 9.96 1.30
C LEU A 78 7.16 10.22 -0.12
N LYS A 79 7.85 11.35 -0.35
CA LYS A 79 8.52 11.62 -1.63
C LYS A 79 9.59 10.56 -1.93
N GLU A 80 10.38 10.21 -0.92
CA GLU A 80 11.38 9.16 -1.05
C GLU A 80 10.73 7.80 -1.35
N GLY A 81 9.72 7.41 -0.56
CA GLY A 81 8.96 6.17 -0.77
C GLY A 81 8.31 6.08 -2.15
N ALA A 82 7.70 7.17 -2.62
CA ALA A 82 7.11 7.24 -3.95
C ALA A 82 8.18 7.06 -5.05
N SER A 83 9.36 7.67 -4.87
CA SER A 83 10.49 7.53 -5.79
C SER A 83 10.99 6.09 -5.86
N GLN A 84 11.11 5.41 -4.72
CA GLN A 84 11.53 4.01 -4.65
C GLN A 84 10.51 3.08 -5.32
N ILE A 85 9.21 3.31 -5.11
CA ILE A 85 8.14 2.54 -5.76
C ILE A 85 8.20 2.75 -7.28
N LEU A 86 8.29 3.99 -7.74
CA LEU A 86 8.35 4.31 -9.17
C LEU A 86 9.59 3.68 -9.84
N ALA A 87 10.75 3.70 -9.19
CA ALA A 87 11.95 3.02 -9.67
C ALA A 87 11.75 1.49 -9.75
N SER A 88 11.07 0.90 -8.76
CA SER A 88 10.79 -0.54 -8.74
C SER A 88 9.83 -0.96 -9.86
N LEU A 89 8.85 -0.14 -10.21
CA LEU A 89 7.90 -0.42 -11.31
C LEU A 89 8.61 -0.54 -12.67
N ASN A 90 9.71 0.18 -12.85
CA ASN A 90 10.53 0.07 -14.07
C ASN A 90 11.36 -1.22 -14.12
N THR A 91 11.54 -1.91 -12.99
CA THR A 91 12.36 -3.12 -12.88
C THR A 91 11.51 -4.38 -12.81
N PHE A 92 10.44 -4.35 -12.00
CA PHE A 92 9.53 -5.47 -11.79
C PHE A 92 8.09 -4.96 -11.79
N LYS A 93 7.30 -5.38 -12.79
CA LYS A 93 5.87 -5.07 -12.87
C LYS A 93 5.07 -6.35 -13.13
N GLY A 94 4.28 -6.75 -12.14
CA GLY A 94 3.27 -7.80 -12.29
C GLY A 94 1.89 -7.15 -12.37
N VAL A 95 1.17 -7.35 -13.47
CA VAL A 95 -0.18 -6.81 -13.66
C VAL A 95 -1.14 -7.96 -13.87
N ALA A 96 -2.17 -8.02 -13.03
CA ALA A 96 -3.30 -8.92 -13.20
C ALA A 96 -4.58 -8.09 -13.32
N ILE A 97 -5.39 -8.37 -14.35
CA ILE A 97 -6.62 -7.62 -14.62
C ILE A 97 -7.77 -8.62 -14.70
N ILE A 98 -8.82 -8.35 -13.92
CA ILE A 98 -10.07 -9.09 -14.00
C ILE A 98 -11.10 -8.14 -14.63
N GLY A 99 -11.69 -8.55 -15.74
CA GLY A 99 -12.65 -7.73 -16.46
C GLY A 99 -13.41 -8.52 -17.51
N GLY A 100 -14.42 -7.89 -18.10
CA GLY A 100 -15.16 -8.49 -19.20
C GLY A 100 -14.27 -8.65 -20.44
N GLU A 101 -14.53 -9.69 -21.24
CA GLU A 101 -13.76 -10.06 -22.43
C GLU A 101 -13.51 -8.87 -23.38
N LYS A 102 -14.53 -8.02 -23.60
CA LYS A 102 -14.42 -6.82 -24.45
C LYS A 102 -13.36 -5.83 -23.97
N VAL A 103 -13.15 -5.73 -22.66
CA VAL A 103 -12.16 -4.82 -22.04
C VAL A 103 -10.76 -5.43 -22.10
N LEU A 104 -10.66 -6.76 -22.00
CA LEU A 104 -9.39 -7.49 -22.03
C LEU A 104 -8.81 -7.64 -23.45
N LYS A 105 -9.65 -7.70 -24.48
CA LYS A 105 -9.21 -7.78 -25.90
C LYS A 105 -8.30 -6.63 -26.35
N GLY A 106 -8.32 -5.50 -25.65
CA GLY A 106 -7.49 -4.33 -25.94
C GLY A 106 -6.24 -4.20 -25.08
N VAL A 107 -5.88 -5.23 -24.31
CA VAL A 107 -4.74 -5.21 -23.39
C VAL A 107 -3.78 -6.32 -23.75
N GLU A 108 -2.49 -5.99 -23.86
CA GLU A 108 -1.44 -6.99 -24.07
C GLU A 108 -1.25 -7.82 -22.79
N GLY A 109 -1.35 -9.15 -22.92
CA GLY A 109 -1.18 -10.08 -21.81
C GLY A 109 -1.77 -11.46 -22.10
N GLU A 110 -1.48 -12.42 -21.21
CA GLU A 110 -2.13 -13.73 -21.23
C GLU A 110 -3.56 -13.59 -20.68
N VAL A 111 -4.56 -13.91 -21.50
CA VAL A 111 -5.97 -13.90 -21.09
C VAL A 111 -6.35 -15.30 -20.64
N ILE A 112 -6.53 -15.46 -19.32
CA ILE A 112 -6.98 -16.73 -18.72
C ILE A 112 -8.50 -16.66 -18.53
N PRO A 113 -9.30 -17.52 -19.21
CA PRO A 113 -10.74 -17.58 -18.99
C PRO A 113 -11.04 -18.12 -17.58
N LEU A 114 -11.96 -17.48 -16.87
CA LEU A 114 -12.55 -18.04 -15.66
C LEU A 114 -13.49 -19.18 -16.08
N LEU A 115 -13.19 -20.40 -15.60
CA LEU A 115 -14.00 -21.62 -15.80
C LEU A 115 -15.43 -21.46 -15.28
#